data_AF-A0A7K2MUQ0-F1
#
_entry.id   AF-A0A7K2MUQ0-F1
#
_cell.length_a   1.000
_cell.length_b   1.000
_cell.length_c   1.000
_cell.angle_alpha   90.00
_cell.angle_beta   90.00
_cell.angle_gamma   90.00
#
_symmetry.space_group_name_H-M   'P 1'
#
loop_
_entity.id
_entity.type
_entity.pdbx_description
1 polymer ?
#
loop_
_entity_poly.entity_id
_entity_poly.type
_entity_poly.pdbx_seq_one_letter_code
_entity_poly.pdbx_strand_id
1 'polypeptide(L)'
;RGDLTAVRAVTARQPVLETLLDRLCDRTEWAVKVHAAEAPPESATDPGARTAPGGGGRAYLSRVSARRRDRRGAHEKALAEAEAVDAELRRYAVAATRHRPQSERLTGRRAPQLLNIAYLVDDARRADFTEALARIAADGGRRAVRVDASGPWIPYSFARWDEDPQAGPEQEVRP
;
A
#
# COMPACT_ATOMS: atom_id res chain seq x y z
N ARG A 1 17.81 25.85 31.91
CA ARG A 1 16.90 26.68 31.06
C ARG A 1 16.14 25.84 30.05
N GLY A 2 16.75 24.83 29.39
CA GLY A 2 16.06 23.93 28.45
C GLY A 2 14.96 23.07 29.06
N ASP A 3 15.19 22.51 30.26
CA ASP A 3 14.24 21.58 30.89
C ASP A 3 12.87 22.21 31.20
N LEU A 4 12.85 23.47 31.66
CA LEU A 4 11.61 24.20 31.94
C LEU A 4 10.83 24.51 30.65
N THR A 5 11.53 24.73 29.54
CA THR A 5 10.91 24.93 28.23
C THR A 5 10.31 23.62 27.72
N ALA A 6 11.02 22.50 27.89
CA ALA A 6 10.52 21.17 27.53
C ALA A 6 9.29 20.76 28.34
N VAL A 7 9.33 20.94 29.67
CA VAL A 7 8.18 20.66 30.55
C VAL A 7 6.97 21.49 30.13
N ARG A 8 7.12 22.80 29.91
CA ARG A 8 6.02 23.65 29.43
C ARG A 8 5.47 23.19 28.09
N ALA A 9 6.32 22.80 27.14
CA ALA A 9 5.91 22.35 25.82
C ALA A 9 5.12 21.02 25.87
N VAL A 10 5.48 20.11 26.78
CA VAL A 10 4.77 18.84 27.01
C VAL A 10 3.47 19.08 27.76
N THR A 11 3.49 19.85 28.85
CA THR A 11 2.28 20.18 29.63
C THR A 11 1.23 20.88 28.77
N ALA A 12 1.63 21.81 27.90
CA ALA A 12 0.71 22.47 26.98
C ALA A 12 0.05 21.51 25.98
N ARG A 13 0.64 20.35 25.71
CA ARG A 13 0.14 19.33 24.78
C ARG A 13 -0.44 18.10 25.47
N GLN A 14 -0.45 18.07 26.81
CA GLN A 14 -0.88 16.90 27.59
C GLN A 14 -2.21 16.31 27.13
N PRO A 15 -3.29 17.08 26.88
CA PRO A 15 -4.57 16.50 26.46
C PRO A 15 -4.51 15.76 25.11
N VAL A 16 -3.75 16.30 24.16
CA VAL A 16 -3.55 15.69 22.83
C VAL A 16 -2.68 14.44 22.94
N LEU A 17 -1.65 14.49 23.79
CA LEU A 17 -0.79 13.34 24.08
C LEU A 17 -1.55 12.21 24.75
N GLU A 18 -2.37 12.49 25.75
CA GLU A 18 -3.22 11.50 26.43
C GLU A 18 -4.17 10.83 25.42
N THR A 19 -4.88 11.63 24.61
CA THR A 19 -5.76 11.10 23.55
C THR A 19 -5.01 10.21 22.56
N LEU A 20 -3.80 10.62 22.15
CA LEU A 20 -2.98 9.81 21.24
C LEU A 20 -2.52 8.52 21.91
N LEU A 21 -2.04 8.57 23.15
CA LEU A 21 -1.56 7.40 23.88
C LEU A 21 -2.70 6.42 24.14
N ASP A 22 -3.90 6.87 24.52
CA ASP A 22 -5.09 6.03 24.66
C ASP A 22 -5.48 5.36 23.34
N ARG A 23 -5.28 6.06 22.21
CA ARG A 23 -5.48 5.50 20.88
C ARG A 23 -4.41 4.46 20.50
N LEU A 24 -3.22 4.49 21.08
CA LEU A 24 -2.14 3.57 20.72
C LEU A 24 -1.89 2.47 21.76
N CYS A 25 -2.40 2.63 22.98
CA CYS A 25 -2.26 1.65 24.05
C CYS A 25 -2.85 0.30 23.63
N ASP A 26 -2.18 -0.79 24.05
CA ASP A 26 -2.56 -2.18 23.78
C ASP A 26 -2.80 -2.50 22.30
N ARG A 27 -2.09 -1.80 21.40
CA ARG A 27 -2.20 -1.96 19.95
C ARG A 27 -0.84 -2.09 19.29
N THR A 28 -0.82 -2.87 18.23
CA THR A 28 0.37 -3.12 17.41
C THR A 28 0.11 -2.77 15.95
N GLU A 29 1.16 -2.29 15.27
CA GLU A 29 1.10 -2.00 13.84
C GLU A 29 1.58 -3.19 13.01
N TRP A 30 0.87 -3.45 11.92
CA TRP A 30 1.21 -4.45 10.91
C TRP A 30 1.32 -3.79 9.54
N ALA A 31 2.47 -3.96 8.89
CA ALA A 31 2.68 -3.46 7.53
C ALA A 31 2.36 -4.56 6.52
N VAL A 32 1.47 -4.27 5.58
CA VAL A 32 1.04 -5.20 4.53
C VAL A 32 1.26 -4.57 3.17
N LYS A 33 1.90 -5.34 2.30
CA LYS A 33 2.22 -4.97 0.93
C LYS A 33 1.52 -5.94 0.00
N VAL A 34 0.76 -5.40 -0.96
CA VAL A 34 0.12 -6.20 -2.01
C VAL A 34 0.77 -5.86 -3.33
N HIS A 35 1.28 -6.88 -4.00
CA HIS A 35 1.93 -6.80 -5.30
C HIS A 35 1.07 -7.49 -6.34
N ALA A 36 1.08 -7.01 -7.59
CA ALA A 36 0.57 -7.82 -8.68
C ALA A 36 1.36 -9.13 -8.79
N ALA A 37 0.71 -10.21 -9.24
CA ALA A 37 1.43 -11.43 -9.58
C ALA A 37 2.36 -11.18 -10.77
N GLU A 38 3.54 -11.81 -10.74
CA GLU A 38 4.48 -11.71 -11.85
C GLU A 38 3.92 -12.48 -13.05
N ALA A 39 3.79 -11.80 -14.18
CA ALA A 39 3.42 -12.47 -15.43
C ALA A 39 4.55 -13.44 -15.82
N PRO A 40 4.24 -14.67 -16.28
CA PRO A 40 5.26 -15.55 -16.84
C PRO A 40 6.03 -14.80 -17.94
N PRO A 41 7.36 -15.00 -18.06
CA PRO A 41 8.09 -14.42 -19.17
C PRO A 41 7.45 -14.90 -20.47
N GLU A 42 6.97 -13.97 -21.29
CA GLU A 42 6.46 -14.29 -22.63
C GLU A 42 7.59 -15.04 -23.36
N SER A 43 7.38 -16.33 -23.65
CA SER A 43 8.29 -17.08 -24.52
C SER A 43 8.38 -16.30 -25.83
N ALA A 44 9.56 -15.76 -26.12
CA ALA A 44 9.84 -15.04 -27.36
C ALA A 44 9.52 -15.98 -28.54
N THR A 45 8.29 -15.88 -29.06
CA THR A 45 7.86 -16.73 -30.17
C THR A 45 8.34 -16.05 -31.44
N ASP A 46 9.52 -16.53 -31.88
CA ASP A 46 10.06 -16.66 -33.23
C ASP A 46 10.09 -15.42 -34.17
N PRO A 47 11.28 -14.95 -34.61
CA PRO A 47 11.45 -13.96 -35.69
C PRO A 47 11.02 -14.44 -37.10
N GLY A 48 10.27 -15.55 -37.22
CA GLY A 48 10.07 -16.30 -38.46
C GLY A 48 8.86 -15.95 -39.33
N ALA A 49 8.08 -14.90 -39.04
CA ALA A 49 6.96 -14.51 -39.91
C ALA A 49 7.43 -13.57 -41.03
N ARG A 50 8.04 -14.14 -42.08
CA ARG A 50 8.31 -13.47 -43.36
C ARG A 50 7.04 -12.76 -43.84
N THR A 51 7.05 -11.44 -43.80
CA THR A 51 5.99 -10.55 -44.28
C THR A 51 5.84 -10.63 -45.80
N ALA A 52 4.67 -11.05 -46.28
CA ALA A 52 4.21 -10.67 -47.61
C ALA A 52 3.93 -9.15 -47.65
N PRO A 53 4.33 -8.44 -48.71
CA PRO A 53 4.13 -6.99 -48.80
C PRO A 53 2.65 -6.71 -49.10
N GLY A 54 1.92 -6.13 -48.14
CA GLY A 54 0.57 -5.61 -48.39
C GLY A 54 -0.46 -5.70 -47.25
N GLY A 55 -0.24 -6.47 -46.18
CA GLY A 55 -1.30 -6.75 -45.18
C GLY A 55 -0.95 -6.53 -43.70
N GLY A 56 0.25 -6.00 -43.39
CA GLY A 56 0.84 -6.09 -42.04
C GLY A 56 0.29 -5.13 -40.98
N GLY A 57 -0.19 -3.94 -41.37
CA GLY A 57 -0.52 -2.85 -40.43
C GLY A 57 -1.74 -3.13 -39.56
N ARG A 58 -2.86 -3.57 -40.16
CA ARG A 58 -4.10 -3.88 -39.42
C ARG A 58 -3.92 -5.09 -38.48
N ALA A 59 -3.23 -6.13 -38.94
CA ALA A 59 -2.96 -7.31 -38.12
C ALA A 59 -2.03 -6.98 -36.94
N TYR A 60 -1.02 -6.14 -37.15
CA TYR A 60 -0.15 -5.64 -36.07
C TYR A 60 -0.93 -4.78 -35.07
N LEU A 61 -1.69 -3.78 -35.53
CA LEU A 61 -2.50 -2.92 -34.65
C LEU A 61 -3.55 -3.72 -33.87
N SER A 62 -4.16 -4.74 -34.49
CA SER A 62 -5.08 -5.65 -33.81
C SER A 62 -4.38 -6.39 -32.67
N ARG A 63 -3.20 -7.00 -32.92
CA ARG A 63 -2.40 -7.67 -31.88
C ARG A 63 -1.98 -6.73 -30.76
N VAL A 64 -1.54 -5.51 -31.09
CA VAL A 64 -1.16 -4.50 -30.08
C VAL A 64 -2.37 -4.09 -29.24
N SER A 65 -3.54 -3.88 -29.87
CA SER A 65 -4.76 -3.50 -29.17
C SER A 65 -5.26 -4.61 -28.23
N ALA A 66 -5.19 -5.88 -28.67
CA ALA A 66 -5.53 -7.04 -27.84
C ALA A 66 -4.62 -7.12 -26.62
N ARG A 67 -3.29 -7.06 -26.82
CA ARG A 67 -2.31 -7.06 -25.73
C ARG A 67 -2.54 -5.93 -24.72
N ARG A 68 -2.90 -4.73 -25.18
CA ARG A 68 -3.25 -3.59 -24.30
C ARG A 68 -4.51 -3.87 -23.48
N ARG A 69 -5.55 -4.46 -24.08
CA ARG A 69 -6.78 -4.84 -23.37
C ARG A 69 -6.51 -5.93 -22.34
N ASP A 70 -5.74 -6.94 -22.69
CA ASP A 70 -5.41 -8.05 -21.79
C ASP A 70 -4.60 -7.56 -20.59
N ARG A 71 -3.59 -6.71 -20.81
CA ARG A 71 -2.81 -6.10 -19.73
C ARG A 71 -3.66 -5.22 -18.83
N ARG A 72 -4.59 -4.43 -19.40
CA ARG A 72 -5.51 -3.61 -18.61
C ARG A 72 -6.45 -4.49 -17.77
N GLY A 73 -7.05 -5.53 -18.36
CA GLY A 73 -7.93 -6.45 -17.64
C GLY A 73 -7.21 -7.19 -16.51
N ALA A 74 -5.97 -7.62 -16.74
CA ALA A 74 -5.15 -8.22 -15.69
C ALA A 74 -4.84 -7.24 -14.55
N HIS A 75 -4.55 -5.98 -14.89
CA HIS A 75 -4.29 -4.94 -13.90
C HIS A 75 -5.54 -4.60 -13.08
N GLU A 76 -6.71 -4.43 -13.72
CA GLU A 76 -7.99 -4.19 -13.06
C GLU A 76 -8.36 -5.34 -12.11
N LYS A 77 -8.15 -6.59 -12.54
CA LYS A 77 -8.36 -7.77 -11.69
C LYS A 77 -7.43 -7.77 -10.47
N ALA A 78 -6.15 -7.45 -10.67
CA ALA A 78 -5.18 -7.41 -9.57
C ALA A 78 -5.52 -6.29 -8.56
N LEU A 79 -5.97 -5.13 -9.03
CA LEU A 79 -6.47 -4.06 -8.15
C LEU A 79 -7.69 -4.51 -7.36
N ALA A 80 -8.67 -5.16 -8.00
CA ALA A 80 -9.86 -5.66 -7.31
C ALA A 80 -9.51 -6.71 -6.23
N GLU A 81 -8.59 -7.63 -6.53
CA GLU A 81 -8.11 -8.60 -5.54
C GLU A 81 -7.34 -7.92 -4.38
N ALA A 82 -6.54 -6.90 -4.67
CA ALA A 82 -5.82 -6.13 -3.66
C ALA A 82 -6.79 -5.35 -2.73
N GLU A 83 -7.81 -4.70 -3.29
CA GLU A 83 -8.85 -4.03 -2.52
C GLU A 83 -9.66 -5.01 -1.66
N ALA A 84 -9.92 -6.23 -2.16
CA ALA A 84 -10.55 -7.28 -1.36
C ALA A 84 -9.66 -7.76 -0.20
N VAL A 85 -8.33 -7.74 -0.33
CA VAL A 85 -7.41 -7.98 0.78
C VAL A 85 -7.51 -6.88 1.83
N ASP A 86 -7.53 -5.60 1.42
CA ASP A 86 -7.69 -4.47 2.36
C ASP A 86 -9.03 -4.57 3.10
N ALA A 87 -10.12 -4.80 2.37
CA ALA A 87 -11.45 -4.94 2.96
C ALA A 87 -11.53 -6.07 4.01
N GLU A 88 -10.88 -7.21 3.77
CA GLU A 88 -10.84 -8.32 4.73
C GLU A 88 -10.02 -7.97 5.98
N LEU A 89 -8.81 -7.43 5.81
CA LEU A 89 -7.92 -7.11 6.92
C LEU A 89 -8.46 -5.98 7.81
N ARG A 90 -9.20 -5.02 7.23
CA ARG A 90 -9.88 -3.96 7.99
C ARG A 90 -10.89 -4.47 9.02
N ARG A 91 -11.42 -5.69 8.87
CA ARG A 91 -12.35 -6.30 9.83
C ARG A 91 -11.71 -6.59 11.20
N TYR A 92 -10.38 -6.63 11.22
CA TYR A 92 -9.57 -6.96 12.41
C TYR A 92 -8.79 -5.76 12.93
N ALA A 93 -8.75 -4.65 12.19
CA ALA A 93 -7.98 -3.47 12.51
C ALA A 93 -8.87 -2.34 13.04
N VAL A 94 -8.39 -1.60 14.04
CA VAL A 94 -9.07 -0.40 14.56
C VAL A 94 -8.79 0.84 13.72
N ALA A 95 -7.70 0.85 12.96
CA ALA A 95 -7.36 1.90 12.01
C ALA A 95 -6.47 1.35 10.88
N ALA A 96 -6.45 2.04 9.74
CA ALA A 96 -5.56 1.71 8.63
C ALA A 96 -5.09 2.99 7.91
N THR A 97 -3.81 3.05 7.58
CA THR A 97 -3.19 4.15 6.84
C THR A 97 -2.58 3.62 5.54
N ARG A 98 -3.01 4.17 4.39
CA ARG A 98 -2.40 3.85 3.09
C ARG A 98 -1.15 4.71 2.90
N HIS A 99 -0.03 4.05 2.62
CA HIS A 99 1.22 4.67 2.23
C HIS A 99 1.36 4.69 0.71
N ARG A 100 2.20 5.59 0.19
CA ARG A 100 2.53 5.59 -1.24
C ARG A 100 3.12 4.23 -1.63
N PRO A 101 2.61 3.56 -2.69
CA PRO A 101 3.23 2.34 -3.19
C PRO A 101 4.66 2.61 -3.64
N GLN A 102 5.58 1.72 -3.26
CA GLN A 102 6.99 1.84 -3.62
C GLN A 102 7.17 1.62 -5.13
N SER A 103 7.95 2.47 -5.78
CA SER A 103 8.16 2.41 -7.23
C SER A 103 9.03 1.22 -7.64
N GLU A 104 8.67 0.58 -8.76
CA GLU A 104 9.36 -0.58 -9.34
C GLU A 104 10.85 -0.33 -9.61
N ARG A 105 11.20 0.92 -9.97
CA ARG A 105 12.59 1.36 -10.25
C ARG A 105 13.55 1.10 -9.09
N LEU A 106 13.06 1.06 -7.85
CA LEU A 106 13.88 0.83 -6.65
C LEU A 106 14.03 -0.65 -6.29
N THR A 107 13.18 -1.55 -6.84
CA THR A 107 13.11 -2.95 -6.38
C THR A 107 13.54 -3.97 -7.43
N GLY A 108 13.69 -3.56 -8.70
CA GLY A 108 14.06 -4.45 -9.81
C GLY A 108 12.99 -5.51 -10.14
N ARG A 109 11.86 -5.52 -9.44
CA ARG A 109 10.74 -6.46 -9.65
C ARG A 109 9.87 -5.98 -10.80
N ARG A 110 9.47 -6.91 -11.67
CA ARG A 110 8.59 -6.66 -12.82
C ARG A 110 7.11 -6.48 -12.46
N ALA A 111 6.76 -6.55 -11.18
CA ALA A 111 5.38 -6.49 -10.72
C ALA A 111 5.15 -5.28 -9.80
N PRO A 112 4.21 -4.38 -10.14
CA PRO A 112 3.95 -3.19 -9.35
C PRO A 112 3.44 -3.55 -7.96
N GLN A 113 3.86 -2.78 -6.96
CA GLN A 113 3.14 -2.74 -5.70
C GLN A 113 1.82 -1.99 -5.91
N LEU A 114 0.72 -2.66 -5.61
CA LEU A 114 -0.64 -2.13 -5.73
C LEU A 114 -1.05 -1.40 -4.44
N LEU A 115 -0.75 -1.99 -3.29
CA LEU A 115 -1.07 -1.43 -1.98
C LEU A 115 0.12 -1.54 -1.01
N ASN A 116 0.24 -0.54 -0.15
CA ASN A 116 1.15 -0.49 0.99
C ASN A 116 0.38 0.11 2.16
N ILE A 117 -0.02 -0.71 3.12
CA ILE A 117 -0.97 -0.33 4.17
C ILE A 117 -0.38 -0.69 5.53
N ALA A 118 -0.46 0.25 6.47
CA ALA A 118 -0.27 -0.03 7.89
C ALA A 118 -1.64 -0.25 8.54
N TYR A 119 -1.80 -1.32 9.31
CA TYR A 119 -2.99 -1.60 10.12
C TYR A 119 -2.64 -1.48 11.59
N LEU A 120 -3.49 -0.79 12.35
CA LEU A 120 -3.45 -0.76 13.81
C LEU A 120 -4.39 -1.83 14.32
N VAL A 121 -3.88 -2.79 15.09
CA VAL A 121 -4.62 -3.96 15.55
C VAL A 121 -4.57 -4.00 17.07
N ASP A 122 -5.72 -4.14 17.72
CA ASP A 122 -5.77 -4.40 19.17
C ASP A 122 -5.04 -5.71 19.47
N ASP A 123 -4.24 -5.74 20.52
CA ASP A 123 -3.43 -6.90 20.88
C ASP A 123 -4.28 -8.14 21.14
N ALA A 124 -5.50 -7.96 21.64
CA ALA A 124 -6.49 -9.02 21.81
C ALA A 124 -6.98 -9.64 20.48
N ARG A 125 -6.88 -8.92 19.35
CA ARG A 125 -7.30 -9.37 18.00
C ARG A 125 -6.12 -9.80 17.14
N ARG A 126 -4.90 -9.77 17.67
CA ARG A 126 -3.67 -10.08 16.94
C ARG A 126 -3.69 -11.46 16.30
N ALA A 127 -4.16 -12.48 17.03
CA ALA A 127 -4.23 -13.85 16.54
C ALA A 127 -5.19 -13.97 15.34
N ASP A 128 -6.37 -13.37 15.42
CA ASP A 128 -7.33 -13.36 14.33
C ASP A 128 -6.76 -12.69 13.07
N PHE A 129 -6.05 -11.57 13.25
CA PHE A 129 -5.43 -10.82 12.16
C PHE A 129 -4.34 -11.65 11.46
N THR A 130 -3.46 -12.31 12.23
CA THR A 130 -2.40 -13.15 11.64
C THR A 130 -2.96 -14.42 10.99
N GLU A 131 -4.03 -14.99 11.54
CA GLU A 131 -4.75 -16.09 10.90
C GLU A 131 -5.38 -15.67 9.57
N ALA A 132 -6.01 -14.49 9.51
CA ALA A 132 -6.53 -13.93 8.27
C ALA A 132 -5.43 -13.72 7.22
N LEU A 133 -4.27 -13.17 7.62
CA LEU A 133 -3.09 -13.05 6.75
C LEU A 133 -2.62 -14.41 6.23
N ALA A 134 -2.54 -15.43 7.10
CA ALA A 134 -2.14 -16.77 6.72
C ALA A 134 -3.13 -17.39 5.71
N ARG A 135 -4.44 -17.21 5.93
CA ARG A 135 -5.47 -17.65 4.97
C ARG A 135 -5.33 -16.94 3.63
N ILE A 136 -5.14 -15.62 3.63
CA ILE A 136 -4.95 -14.82 2.40
C ILE A 136 -3.70 -15.26 1.63
N ALA A 137 -2.60 -15.56 2.35
CA ALA A 137 -1.36 -16.02 1.73
C ALA A 137 -1.46 -17.46 1.20
N ALA A 138 -2.23 -18.33 1.87
CA ALA A 138 -2.44 -19.73 1.47
C ALA A 138 -3.53 -19.89 0.39
N ASP A 139 -4.43 -18.92 0.25
CA ASP A 139 -5.52 -18.94 -0.73
C ASP A 139 -4.97 -18.84 -2.17
N GLY A 140 -4.77 -20.00 -2.79
CA GLY A 140 -4.43 -20.13 -4.20
C GLY A 140 -5.51 -19.63 -5.18
N GLY A 141 -6.64 -19.13 -4.67
CA GLY A 141 -7.67 -18.39 -5.41
C GLY A 141 -7.24 -16.98 -5.81
N ARG A 142 -6.35 -16.33 -5.05
CA ARG A 142 -5.84 -14.98 -5.33
C ARG A 142 -4.61 -15.03 -6.23
N ARG A 143 -4.85 -15.38 -7.50
CA ARG A 143 -3.77 -15.57 -8.48
C ARG A 143 -3.25 -14.27 -9.07
N ALA A 144 -3.98 -13.16 -8.92
CA ALA A 144 -3.57 -11.89 -9.51
C ALA A 144 -2.67 -11.07 -8.58
N VAL A 145 -2.52 -11.46 -7.30
CA VAL A 145 -1.73 -10.72 -6.31
C VAL A 145 -0.86 -11.63 -5.44
N ARG A 146 0.21 -11.04 -4.88
CA ARG A 146 1.01 -11.60 -3.79
C ARG A 146 0.93 -10.65 -2.60
N VAL A 147 0.71 -11.20 -1.40
CA VAL A 147 0.63 -10.44 -0.15
C VAL A 147 1.84 -10.75 0.71
N ASP A 148 2.56 -9.71 1.13
CA ASP A 148 3.67 -9.79 2.08
C ASP A 148 3.30 -8.96 3.32
N ALA A 149 3.55 -9.48 4.52
CA ALA A 149 3.25 -8.80 5.77
C ALA A 149 4.45 -8.80 6.73
N SER A 150 4.58 -7.76 7.55
CA SER A 150 5.55 -7.70 8.64
C SER A 150 4.97 -7.05 9.89
N GLY A 151 5.51 -7.44 11.05
CA GLY A 151 5.04 -6.99 12.36
C GLY A 151 5.12 -8.12 13.39
N PRO A 152 4.62 -7.87 14.62
CA PRO A 152 4.07 -6.60 15.08
C PRO A 152 5.16 -5.53 15.30
N TRP A 153 4.83 -4.27 15.04
CA TRP A 153 5.69 -3.10 15.29
C TRP A 153 5.04 -2.14 16.30
N ILE A 154 5.85 -1.24 16.86
CA ILE A 154 5.34 -0.05 17.54
C ILE A 154 4.56 0.82 16.52
N PRO A 155 3.42 1.47 16.88
CA PRO A 155 2.52 2.10 15.92
C PRO A 155 2.99 3.44 15.33
N TYR A 156 4.16 3.44 14.70
CA TYR A 156 4.80 4.65 14.17
C TYR A 156 3.92 5.38 13.14
N SER A 157 3.21 4.65 12.28
CA SER A 157 2.33 5.26 11.27
C SER A 157 1.11 5.95 11.87
N PHE A 158 0.80 5.67 13.14
CA PHE A 158 -0.36 6.19 13.86
C PHE A 158 0.00 7.18 14.97
N ALA A 159 1.29 7.31 15.32
CA ALA A 159 1.83 8.24 16.30
C ALA A 159 1.96 9.67 15.75
N ARG A 160 0.89 10.20 15.14
CA ARG A 160 0.80 11.58 14.65
C ARG A 160 -0.46 12.24 15.19
N TRP A 161 -0.32 13.45 15.70
CA TRP A 161 -1.44 14.37 15.90
C TRP A 161 -1.39 15.40 14.77
N ASP A 162 -2.54 15.81 14.25
CA ASP A 162 -2.57 16.95 13.34
C ASP A 162 -2.17 18.19 14.15
N GLU A 163 -0.99 18.74 13.85
CA GLU A 163 -0.67 20.11 14.25
C GLU A 163 -1.55 21.02 13.39
N ASP A 164 -2.41 21.82 14.04
CA ASP A 164 -3.32 22.76 13.39
C ASP A 164 -2.59 23.56 12.28
N PRO A 165 -3.02 23.55 11.00
CA PRO A 165 -2.32 24.23 9.89
C PRO A 165 -2.36 25.77 9.93
N GLN A 166 -2.68 26.39 11.05
CA GLN A 166 -2.76 27.85 11.20
C GLN A 166 -1.45 28.41 11.80
N ALA A 167 -0.36 28.29 11.03
CA ALA A 167 0.79 29.18 11.10
C ALA A 167 1.38 29.31 9.69
N GLY A 168 0.58 29.89 8.78
CA GLY A 168 1.10 30.37 7.51
C GLY A 168 2.12 31.50 7.76
N PRO A 169 3.21 31.60 6.98
CA PRO A 169 4.23 32.60 7.21
C PRO A 169 3.66 34.01 7.05
N GLU A 170 3.93 34.86 8.04
CA GLU A 170 3.87 36.31 7.92
C GLU A 170 4.70 36.72 6.70
N GLN A 171 4.05 36.92 5.56
CA GLN A 171 4.64 37.65 4.45
C GLN A 171 4.45 39.13 4.73
N GLU A 172 5.47 39.68 5.37
CA GLU A 172 5.80 41.09 5.38
C GLU A 172 5.88 41.59 3.92
N VAL A 173 4.83 42.25 3.46
CA VAL A 173 4.90 43.16 2.32
C VAL A 173 4.53 44.53 2.85
N ARG A 174 5.56 45.34 3.08
CA ARG A 174 5.42 46.79 3.27
C ARG A 174 5.92 47.52 2.00
N PRO A 175 5.39 48.74 1.77
CA PRO A 175 4.92 49.23 0.48
C PRO A 175 6.01 49.61 -0.53
#